data_AF-A0A9X1YF48-F1
#
_entry.id   AF-A0A9X1YF48-F1
#
_cell.length_a   1.000
_cell.length_b   1.000
_cell.length_c   1.000
_cell.angle_alpha   90.00
_cell.angle_beta   90.00
_cell.angle_gamma   90.00
#
_symmetry.space_group_name_H-M   'P 1'
#
loop_
_entity.id
_entity.type
_entity.pdbx_description
1 polymer ?
#
loop_
_entity_poly.entity_id
_entity_poly.type
_entity_poly.pdbx_seq_one_letter_code
_entity_poly.pdbx_strand_id
1 'polypeptide(L)'
;MTLLARLALLCTLAAAAACASATPPPSDDKKQALAEFVVAYRLAEVWPQMAPKIAHDSLPRLEDATHADLDADKSPATAHARVPALLAEGRRELEDALQRFDADELAAYTAYEIYAKYFETQEIRDISTFFGSATGRKLTELAPTILAESRRPQAGNVMANHFDAQELAEIDTFWNSPTGQKMHATAEQIREDMHAHFIERSEAAVQAVARDLAAKAEAQASAASAGN
;
A
#
# COMPACT_ATOMS: atom_id res chain seq x y z
N MET A 1 23.87 38.94 13.77
CA MET A 1 22.48 38.44 13.65
C MET A 1 22.18 37.61 14.88
N THR A 2 21.24 38.08 15.71
CA THR A 2 21.05 37.65 17.11
C THR A 2 20.25 36.35 17.23
N LEU A 3 20.55 35.58 18.28
CA LEU A 3 19.92 34.29 18.65
C LEU A 3 18.38 34.35 18.69
N LEU A 4 17.82 35.53 18.95
CA LEU A 4 16.38 35.80 19.00
C LEU A 4 15.67 35.69 17.64
N ALA A 5 16.38 35.89 16.51
CA ALA A 5 15.78 35.76 15.18
C ALA A 5 15.58 34.29 14.73
N ARG A 6 16.30 33.34 15.34
CA ARG A 6 16.15 31.91 15.05
C ARG A 6 15.03 31.23 15.85
N LEU A 7 14.69 31.75 17.03
CA LEU A 7 13.57 31.23 17.82
C LEU A 7 12.20 31.60 17.22
N ALA A 8 12.08 32.78 16.62
CA ALA A 8 10.83 33.22 15.98
C ALA A 8 10.47 32.41 14.72
N LEU A 9 11.47 31.86 14.02
CA LEU A 9 11.26 31.01 12.84
C LEU A 9 10.88 29.56 13.21
N LEU A 10 11.25 29.09 14.40
CA LEU A 10 10.86 27.77 14.90
C LEU A 10 9.45 27.76 15.50
N CYS A 11 8.97 28.87 16.05
CA CYS A 11 7.59 28.98 16.55
C CYS A 11 6.54 29.14 15.42
N THR A 12 6.92 29.60 14.22
CA THR A 12 5.98 29.69 13.08
C THR A 12 5.84 28.37 12.30
N LEU A 13 6.81 27.45 12.43
CA LEU A 13 6.72 26.10 11.84
C LEU A 13 5.99 25.09 12.75
N ALA A 14 5.92 25.32 14.06
CA ALA A 14 5.19 24.47 15.00
C ALA A 14 3.67 24.72 15.01
N ALA A 15 3.20 25.88 14.53
CA ALA A 15 1.78 26.23 14.53
C ALA A 15 1.02 25.82 13.25
N ALA A 16 1.72 25.38 12.20
CA ALA A 16 1.08 24.94 10.94
C ALA A 16 0.67 23.46 10.93
N ALA A 17 1.11 22.66 11.92
CA ALA A 17 0.79 21.23 12.02
C ALA A 17 -0.49 20.91 12.84
N ALA A 18 -1.10 21.92 13.48
CA ALA A 18 -2.21 21.70 14.42
C ALA A 18 -3.61 22.04 13.86
N CYS A 19 -3.71 22.39 12.57
CA CYS A 19 -4.99 22.55 11.87
C CYS A 19 -5.06 21.59 10.68
N ALA A 20 -4.89 20.28 10.92
CA ALA A 20 -5.50 19.30 10.03
C ALA A 20 -7.02 19.42 10.24
N SER A 21 -7.66 20.32 9.50
CA SER A 21 -9.13 20.36 9.42
C SER A 21 -9.57 18.96 9.00
N ALA A 22 -10.26 18.25 9.89
CA ALA A 22 -10.93 17.01 9.54
C ALA A 22 -11.72 17.26 8.25
N THR A 23 -11.35 16.58 7.17
CA THR A 23 -12.00 16.74 5.88
C THR A 23 -13.49 16.48 6.09
N PRO A 24 -14.39 17.41 5.69
CA PRO A 24 -15.82 17.18 5.86
C PRO A 24 -16.20 15.87 5.18
N PRO A 25 -17.12 15.08 5.77
CA PRO A 25 -17.51 13.80 5.21
C PRO A 25 -18.02 13.99 3.77
N PRO A 26 -17.74 13.05 2.86
CA PRO A 26 -18.16 13.16 1.46
C PRO A 26 -19.68 13.26 1.35
N SER A 27 -20.15 14.11 0.43
CA SER A 27 -21.57 14.17 0.06
C SER A 27 -22.07 12.82 -0.46
N ASP A 28 -23.38 12.58 -0.42
CA ASP A 28 -23.96 11.31 -0.90
C ASP A 28 -23.71 11.07 -2.40
N ASP A 29 -23.67 12.12 -3.22
CA ASP A 29 -23.29 12.02 -4.63
C ASP A 29 -21.84 11.57 -4.80
N LYS A 30 -20.92 12.13 -3.99
CA LYS A 30 -19.51 11.69 -3.98
C LYS A 30 -19.38 10.24 -3.51
N LYS A 31 -20.15 9.82 -2.50
CA LYS A 31 -20.15 8.43 -2.03
C LYS A 31 -20.62 7.47 -3.12
N GLN A 32 -21.68 7.83 -3.85
CA GLN A 32 -22.18 7.03 -4.96
C GLN A 32 -21.13 6.90 -6.08
N ALA A 33 -20.47 7.99 -6.46
CA ALA A 33 -19.39 7.97 -7.45
C ALA A 33 -18.21 7.08 -7.00
N LEU A 34 -17.86 7.09 -5.72
CA LEU A 34 -16.82 6.24 -5.14
C LEU A 34 -17.21 4.76 -5.13
N ALA A 35 -18.48 4.43 -4.85
CA ALA A 35 -18.98 3.06 -4.96
C ALA A 35 -18.88 2.55 -6.41
N GLU A 36 -19.26 3.38 -7.39
CA GLU A 36 -19.10 3.07 -8.82
C GLU A 36 -17.62 2.87 -9.20
N PHE A 37 -16.72 3.69 -8.64
CA PHE A 37 -15.28 3.56 -8.82
C PHE A 37 -14.72 2.24 -8.30
N VAL A 38 -15.11 1.80 -7.11
CA VAL A 38 -14.70 0.50 -6.55
C VAL A 38 -15.03 -0.64 -7.51
N VAL A 39 -16.24 -0.63 -8.08
CA VAL A 39 -16.71 -1.64 -9.03
C VAL A 39 -15.93 -1.54 -10.35
N ALA A 40 -15.80 -0.34 -10.91
CA ALA A 40 -15.13 -0.13 -12.20
C ALA A 40 -13.64 -0.50 -12.15
N TYR A 41 -12.96 -0.16 -11.07
CA TYR A 41 -11.52 -0.38 -10.89
C TYR A 41 -11.17 -1.75 -10.31
N ARG A 42 -12.19 -2.53 -9.90
CA ARG A 42 -12.06 -3.92 -9.37
C ARG A 42 -11.04 -4.03 -8.23
N LEU A 43 -10.99 -3.03 -7.35
CA LEU A 43 -9.96 -2.91 -6.31
C LEU A 43 -9.85 -4.16 -5.42
N ALA A 44 -10.99 -4.78 -5.07
CA ALA A 44 -11.03 -5.98 -4.24
C ALA A 44 -10.28 -7.17 -4.89
N GLU A 45 -10.29 -7.26 -6.22
CA GLU A 45 -9.66 -8.38 -6.94
C GLU A 45 -8.14 -8.25 -7.03
N VAL A 46 -7.61 -7.06 -6.80
CA VAL A 46 -6.16 -6.81 -6.80
C VAL A 46 -5.55 -7.21 -5.45
N TRP A 47 -6.35 -7.28 -4.37
CA TRP A 47 -5.86 -7.57 -3.03
C TRP A 47 -5.05 -8.88 -2.90
N PRO A 48 -5.50 -10.03 -3.45
CA PRO A 48 -4.73 -11.26 -3.39
C PRO A 48 -3.34 -11.15 -4.03
N GLN A 49 -3.15 -10.23 -4.98
CA GLN A 49 -1.87 -9.97 -5.63
C GLN A 49 -0.99 -9.02 -4.80
N MET A 50 -1.60 -8.17 -3.97
CA MET A 50 -0.89 -7.20 -3.11
C MET A 50 -0.42 -7.81 -1.79
N ALA A 51 -1.22 -8.69 -1.17
CA ALA A 51 -0.88 -9.27 0.13
C ALA A 51 0.53 -9.91 0.21
N PRO A 52 1.00 -10.69 -0.78
CA PRO A 52 2.36 -11.24 -0.76
C PRO A 52 3.44 -10.16 -0.78
N LYS A 53 3.22 -9.09 -1.55
CA LYS A 53 4.14 -7.95 -1.61
C LYS A 53 4.17 -7.21 -0.27
N ILE A 54 3.01 -6.95 0.34
CA ILE A 54 2.93 -6.27 1.64
C ILE A 54 3.61 -7.12 2.73
N ALA A 55 3.42 -8.43 2.73
CA ALA A 55 4.10 -9.33 3.65
C ALA A 55 5.62 -9.29 3.48
N HIS A 56 6.10 -9.24 2.22
CA HIS A 56 7.52 -9.08 1.92
C HIS A 56 8.07 -7.72 2.39
N ASP A 57 7.40 -6.63 2.06
CA ASP A 57 7.80 -5.27 2.43
C ASP A 57 7.76 -5.06 3.96
N SER A 58 6.98 -5.87 4.68
CA SER A 58 6.85 -5.84 6.14
C SER A 58 7.91 -6.67 6.88
N LEU A 59 8.83 -7.35 6.18
CA LEU A 59 9.86 -8.20 6.79
C LEU A 59 10.72 -7.46 7.83
N PRO A 60 11.24 -6.24 7.57
CA PRO A 60 12.03 -5.53 8.58
C PRO A 60 11.22 -5.23 9.85
N ARG A 61 9.96 -4.83 9.71
CA ARG A 61 9.06 -4.59 10.85
C ARG A 61 8.81 -5.86 11.65
N LEU A 62 8.62 -6.99 10.97
CA LEU A 62 8.41 -8.27 11.61
C LEU A 62 9.64 -8.72 12.41
N GLU A 63 10.84 -8.53 11.85
CA GLU A 63 12.10 -8.79 12.54
C GLU A 63 12.27 -7.91 13.78
N ASP A 64 12.08 -6.59 13.64
CA ASP A 64 12.18 -5.63 14.74
C ASP A 64 11.18 -5.94 15.86
N ALA A 65 9.92 -6.25 15.52
CA ALA A 65 8.90 -6.62 16.49
C ALA A 65 9.24 -7.94 17.22
N THR A 66 9.76 -8.93 16.49
CA THR A 66 10.17 -10.21 17.08
C THR A 66 11.29 -10.01 18.10
N HIS A 67 12.28 -9.15 17.79
CA HIS A 67 13.34 -8.81 18.73
C HIS A 67 12.82 -8.03 19.94
N ALA A 68 11.88 -7.10 19.74
CA ALA A 68 11.26 -6.36 20.84
C ALA A 68 10.53 -7.29 21.84
N ASP A 69 9.84 -8.32 21.36
CA ASP A 69 9.20 -9.33 22.21
C ASP A 69 10.23 -10.15 23.00
N LEU A 70 11.29 -10.63 22.33
CA LEU A 70 12.38 -11.35 23.00
C LEU A 70 13.08 -10.50 24.08
N ASP A 71 13.29 -9.21 23.80
CA ASP A 71 13.87 -8.27 24.77
C ASP A 71 12.95 -8.06 25.98
N ALA A 72 11.63 -7.98 25.76
CA ALA A 72 10.63 -7.83 26.81
C ALA A 72 10.61 -9.04 27.76
N ASP A 73 10.75 -10.24 27.20
CA ASP A 73 10.79 -11.51 27.96
C ASP A 73 12.20 -11.84 28.51
N LYS A 74 13.20 -11.00 28.20
CA LYS A 74 14.61 -11.18 28.59
C LYS A 74 15.19 -12.50 28.09
N SER A 75 14.80 -12.89 26.88
CA SER A 75 15.26 -14.09 26.21
C SER A 75 16.78 -14.07 26.02
N PRO A 76 17.45 -15.25 26.01
CA PRO A 76 18.90 -15.30 25.82
C PRO A 76 19.30 -14.90 24.39
N ALA A 77 20.54 -14.43 24.22
CA ALA A 77 21.09 -14.09 22.89
C ALA A 77 21.01 -15.23 21.86
N THR A 78 21.00 -16.48 22.33
CA THR A 78 20.80 -17.66 21.47
C THR A 78 19.42 -17.71 20.84
N ALA A 79 18.38 -17.12 21.45
CA ALA A 79 17.05 -16.98 20.86
C ALA A 79 17.06 -15.89 19.77
N HIS A 80 17.65 -14.72 20.03
CA HIS A 80 17.82 -13.67 19.01
C HIS A 80 18.52 -14.19 17.75
N ALA A 81 19.55 -15.03 17.92
CA ALA A 81 20.27 -15.64 16.80
C ALA A 81 19.41 -16.58 15.92
N ARG A 82 18.22 -17.00 16.36
CA ARG A 82 17.29 -17.83 15.58
C ARG A 82 16.38 -17.02 14.66
N VAL A 83 16.12 -15.74 14.98
CA VAL A 83 15.15 -14.90 14.28
C VAL A 83 15.36 -14.88 12.76
N PRO A 84 16.58 -14.64 12.21
CA PRO A 84 16.76 -14.59 10.76
C PRO A 84 16.35 -15.87 10.01
N ALA A 85 16.52 -17.05 10.64
CA ALA A 85 16.13 -18.33 10.06
C ALA A 85 14.61 -18.55 10.07
N LEU A 86 13.89 -17.89 10.98
CA LEU A 86 12.44 -17.98 11.16
C LEU A 86 11.66 -16.98 10.28
N LEU A 87 12.30 -15.93 9.78
CA LEU A 87 11.61 -14.88 9.00
C LEU A 87 10.92 -15.38 7.73
N ALA A 88 11.43 -16.43 7.08
CA ALA A 88 10.77 -17.01 5.91
C ALA A 88 9.44 -17.73 6.26
N GLU A 89 9.33 -18.26 7.47
CA GLU A 89 8.09 -18.82 8.02
C GLU A 89 7.15 -17.69 8.43
N GLY A 90 7.65 -16.73 9.22
CA GLY A 90 6.87 -15.56 9.63
C GLY A 90 6.29 -14.77 8.47
N ARG A 91 7.04 -14.61 7.37
CA ARG A 91 6.51 -13.98 6.15
C ARG A 91 5.30 -14.72 5.59
N ARG A 92 5.33 -16.06 5.56
CA ARG A 92 4.22 -16.88 5.05
C ARG A 92 3.01 -16.76 5.97
N GLU A 93 3.23 -16.80 7.28
CA GLU A 93 2.15 -16.63 8.27
C GLU A 93 1.53 -15.23 8.19
N LEU A 94 2.35 -14.20 8.00
CA LEU A 94 1.89 -12.83 7.78
C LEU A 94 1.10 -12.71 6.48
N GLU A 95 1.58 -13.29 5.39
CA GLU A 95 0.86 -13.35 4.12
C GLU A 95 -0.51 -14.01 4.29
N ASP A 96 -0.58 -15.17 4.94
CA ASP A 96 -1.84 -15.87 5.23
C ASP A 96 -2.77 -15.02 6.11
N ALA A 97 -2.23 -14.25 7.06
CA ALA A 97 -3.02 -13.33 7.89
C ALA A 97 -3.59 -12.16 7.06
N LEU A 98 -2.77 -11.57 6.18
CA LEU A 98 -3.19 -10.47 5.31
C LEU A 98 -4.24 -10.92 4.27
N GLN A 99 -4.14 -12.15 3.77
CA GLN A 99 -5.14 -12.72 2.86
C GLN A 99 -6.53 -12.86 3.50
N ARG A 100 -6.62 -12.88 4.83
CA ARG A 100 -7.91 -12.92 5.55
C ARG A 100 -8.55 -11.55 5.74
N PHE A 101 -7.87 -10.47 5.35
CA PHE A 101 -8.50 -9.15 5.36
C PHE A 101 -9.67 -9.12 4.39
N ASP A 102 -10.74 -8.43 4.79
CA ASP A 102 -11.90 -8.22 3.95
C ASP A 102 -11.51 -7.31 2.77
N ALA A 103 -11.42 -7.90 1.57
CA ALA A 103 -11.02 -7.21 0.36
C ALA A 103 -12.03 -6.12 -0.05
N ASP A 104 -13.31 -6.29 0.25
CA ASP A 104 -14.35 -5.30 -0.04
C ASP A 104 -14.22 -4.12 0.92
N GLU A 105 -13.92 -4.36 2.20
CA GLU A 105 -13.63 -3.31 3.17
C GLU A 105 -12.39 -2.50 2.77
N LEU A 106 -11.31 -3.17 2.35
CA LEU A 106 -10.09 -2.51 1.88
C LEU A 106 -10.31 -1.68 0.61
N ALA A 107 -11.10 -2.20 -0.32
CA ALA A 107 -11.49 -1.50 -1.54
C ALA A 107 -12.33 -0.26 -1.21
N ALA A 108 -13.30 -0.39 -0.31
CA ALA A 108 -14.11 0.71 0.18
C ALA A 108 -13.24 1.78 0.85
N TYR A 109 -12.35 1.41 1.77
CA TYR A 109 -11.43 2.36 2.40
C TYR A 109 -10.57 3.11 1.36
N THR A 110 -9.98 2.37 0.42
CA THR A 110 -9.15 2.97 -0.64
C THR A 110 -9.95 4.03 -1.43
N ALA A 111 -11.21 3.75 -1.74
CA ALA A 111 -12.07 4.72 -2.40
C ALA A 111 -12.43 5.92 -1.50
N TYR A 112 -12.95 5.65 -0.29
CA TYR A 112 -13.54 6.67 0.58
C TYR A 112 -12.53 7.56 1.30
N GLU A 113 -11.34 7.05 1.60
CA GLU A 113 -10.33 7.79 2.38
C GLU A 113 -9.19 8.27 1.49
N ILE A 114 -8.77 7.45 0.51
CA ILE A 114 -7.66 7.83 -0.38
C ILE A 114 -8.19 8.60 -1.59
N TYR A 115 -9.00 7.99 -2.45
CA TYR A 115 -9.44 8.66 -3.68
C TYR A 115 -10.32 9.90 -3.40
N ALA A 116 -11.16 9.86 -2.37
CA ALA A 116 -11.97 11.02 -1.98
C ALA A 116 -11.13 12.24 -1.56
N LYS A 117 -9.91 12.03 -1.05
CA LYS A 117 -8.96 13.10 -0.65
C LYS A 117 -8.35 13.81 -1.86
N TYR A 118 -8.11 13.08 -2.95
CA TYR A 118 -7.41 13.61 -4.12
C TYR A 118 -8.33 14.07 -5.24
N PHE A 119 -9.52 13.48 -5.37
CA PHE A 119 -10.40 13.70 -6.51
C PHE A 119 -11.76 14.24 -6.13
N GLU A 120 -12.28 15.14 -6.95
CA GLU A 120 -13.64 15.62 -6.92
C GLU A 120 -14.62 14.61 -7.50
N THR A 121 -15.92 14.77 -7.22
CA THR A 121 -16.95 13.81 -7.66
C THR A 121 -16.93 13.56 -9.17
N GLN A 122 -16.81 14.62 -9.98
CA GLN A 122 -16.78 14.46 -11.45
C GLN A 122 -15.50 13.74 -11.91
N GLU A 123 -14.36 14.05 -11.30
CA GLU A 123 -13.09 13.38 -11.63
C GLU A 123 -13.16 11.88 -11.29
N ILE A 124 -13.78 11.51 -10.17
CA ILE A 124 -14.03 10.11 -9.81
C ILE A 124 -14.91 9.44 -10.88
N ARG A 125 -15.97 10.10 -11.36
CA ARG A 125 -16.83 9.57 -12.44
C ARG A 125 -16.07 9.40 -13.75
N ASP A 126 -15.20 10.33 -14.11
CA ASP A 126 -14.38 10.25 -15.32
C ASP A 126 -13.42 9.06 -15.25
N ILE A 127 -12.76 8.87 -14.10
CA ILE A 127 -11.89 7.71 -13.83
C ILE A 127 -12.70 6.42 -13.95
N SER A 128 -13.84 6.32 -13.26
CA SER A 128 -14.73 5.16 -13.32
C SER A 128 -15.19 4.85 -14.73
N THR A 129 -15.52 5.88 -15.52
CA THR A 129 -15.96 5.71 -16.91
C THR A 129 -14.85 5.12 -17.77
N PHE A 130 -13.63 5.65 -17.67
CA PHE A 130 -12.50 5.13 -18.45
C PHE A 130 -12.12 3.71 -18.02
N PHE A 131 -11.87 3.47 -16.73
CA PHE A 131 -11.46 2.14 -16.25
C PHE A 131 -12.60 1.10 -16.31
N GLY A 132 -13.85 1.55 -16.36
CA GLY A 132 -15.03 0.73 -16.66
C GLY A 132 -15.24 0.44 -18.15
N SER A 133 -14.45 1.01 -19.05
CA SER A 133 -14.51 0.70 -20.50
C SER A 133 -13.77 -0.60 -20.84
N ALA A 134 -13.95 -1.12 -22.06
CA ALA A 134 -13.20 -2.29 -22.53
C ALA A 134 -11.69 -2.00 -22.56
N THR A 135 -11.30 -0.84 -23.09
CA THR A 135 -9.92 -0.38 -23.20
C THR A 135 -9.27 -0.17 -21.84
N GLY A 136 -9.96 0.49 -20.90
CA GLY A 136 -9.44 0.73 -19.54
C GLY A 136 -9.27 -0.56 -18.73
N ARG A 137 -10.18 -1.53 -18.87
CA ARG A 137 -10.03 -2.87 -18.27
C ARG A 137 -8.82 -3.61 -18.84
N LYS A 138 -8.69 -3.62 -20.17
CA LYS A 138 -7.54 -4.23 -20.85
C LYS A 138 -6.22 -3.57 -20.44
N LEU A 139 -6.20 -2.25 -20.30
CA LEU A 139 -5.04 -1.51 -19.78
C LEU A 139 -4.66 -1.95 -18.37
N THR A 140 -5.63 -2.08 -17.47
CA THR A 140 -5.39 -2.50 -16.09
C THR A 140 -4.83 -3.92 -16.02
N GLU A 141 -5.39 -4.84 -16.80
CA GLU A 141 -4.95 -6.23 -16.88
C GLU A 141 -3.52 -6.36 -17.44
N LEU A 142 -3.20 -5.61 -18.48
CA LEU A 142 -1.91 -5.70 -19.16
C LEU A 142 -0.82 -4.81 -18.55
N ALA A 143 -1.16 -3.91 -17.61
CA ALA A 143 -0.21 -2.97 -17.02
C ALA A 143 1.06 -3.65 -16.44
N PRO A 144 0.99 -4.77 -15.70
CA PRO A 144 2.19 -5.46 -15.22
C PRO A 144 3.08 -5.98 -16.36
N THR A 145 2.48 -6.54 -17.41
CA THR A 145 3.19 -7.07 -18.59
C THR A 145 3.86 -5.95 -19.36
N ILE A 146 3.12 -4.87 -19.62
CA ILE A 146 3.63 -3.66 -20.31
C ILE A 146 4.80 -3.06 -19.54
N LEU A 147 4.70 -2.97 -18.20
CA LEU A 147 5.78 -2.46 -17.35
C LEU A 147 7.01 -3.38 -17.36
N ALA A 148 6.82 -4.69 -17.40
CA ALA A 148 7.92 -5.65 -17.50
C ALA A 148 8.62 -5.56 -18.87
N GLU A 149 7.87 -5.39 -19.95
CA GLU A 149 8.39 -5.24 -21.31
C GLU A 149 9.12 -3.90 -21.49
N SER A 150 8.59 -2.80 -20.96
CA SER A 150 9.18 -1.46 -21.09
C SER A 150 10.56 -1.32 -20.46
N ARG A 151 10.90 -2.20 -19.49
CA ARG A 151 12.22 -2.26 -18.85
C ARG A 151 13.28 -2.95 -19.72
N ARG A 152 12.91 -3.55 -20.85
CA ARG A 152 13.87 -4.21 -21.76
C ARG A 152 14.65 -3.16 -22.57
N PRO A 153 15.96 -3.35 -22.83
CA PRO A 153 16.80 -2.36 -23.55
C PRO A 153 16.33 -1.96 -24.96
N GLN A 154 15.36 -2.67 -25.55
CA GLN A 154 14.87 -2.46 -26.92
C GLN A 154 13.32 -2.49 -26.98
N ALA A 155 12.64 -2.12 -25.89
CA ALA A 155 11.21 -2.32 -25.75
C ALA A 155 10.34 -1.61 -26.82
N GLY A 156 10.87 -0.57 -27.49
CA GLY A 156 10.13 0.17 -28.51
C GLY A 156 8.82 0.76 -27.96
N ASN A 157 7.80 0.89 -28.81
CA ASN A 157 6.45 1.24 -28.37
C ASN A 157 5.72 -0.01 -27.89
N VAL A 158 5.92 -0.36 -26.62
CA VAL A 158 5.30 -1.53 -25.98
C VAL A 158 3.78 -1.49 -26.06
N MET A 159 3.18 -0.32 -25.90
CA MET A 159 1.72 -0.16 -25.93
C MET A 159 1.14 -0.60 -27.28
N ALA A 160 1.80 -0.27 -28.39
CA ALA A 160 1.34 -0.64 -29.74
C ALA A 160 1.39 -2.16 -30.03
N ASN A 161 2.06 -2.96 -29.18
CA ASN A 161 2.02 -4.42 -29.28
C ASN A 161 0.73 -5.02 -28.70
N HIS A 162 0.08 -4.29 -27.80
CA HIS A 162 -1.05 -4.77 -27.00
C HIS A 162 -2.37 -4.07 -27.36
N PHE A 163 -2.30 -2.86 -27.91
CA PHE A 163 -3.47 -2.04 -28.22
C PHE A 163 -3.53 -1.69 -29.70
N ASP A 164 -4.75 -1.69 -30.24
CA ASP A 164 -5.00 -1.16 -31.58
C ASP A 164 -5.00 0.38 -31.60
N ALA A 165 -5.12 0.96 -32.80
CA ALA A 165 -5.08 2.42 -32.96
C ALA A 165 -6.23 3.15 -32.26
N GLN A 166 -7.42 2.55 -32.17
CA GLN A 166 -8.56 3.14 -31.49
C GLN A 166 -8.34 3.12 -29.97
N GLU A 167 -7.94 1.96 -29.44
CA GLU A 167 -7.62 1.79 -28.02
C GLU A 167 -6.51 2.75 -27.56
N LEU A 168 -5.45 2.90 -28.37
CA LEU A 168 -4.38 3.87 -28.09
C LEU A 168 -4.89 5.30 -28.07
N ALA A 169 -5.81 5.68 -28.97
CA ALA A 169 -6.41 7.01 -28.98
C ALA A 169 -7.29 7.27 -27.76
N GLU A 170 -8.03 6.26 -27.29
CA GLU A 170 -8.83 6.34 -26.06
C GLU A 170 -7.94 6.49 -24.81
N ILE A 171 -6.85 5.72 -24.73
CA ILE A 171 -5.84 5.82 -23.66
C ILE A 171 -5.20 7.21 -23.65
N ASP A 172 -4.76 7.70 -24.82
CA ASP A 172 -4.16 9.02 -24.97
C ASP A 172 -5.15 10.13 -24.59
N THR A 173 -6.40 10.02 -25.03
CA THR A 173 -7.47 10.98 -24.68
C THR A 173 -7.66 11.06 -23.17
N PHE A 174 -7.69 9.92 -22.46
CA PHE A 174 -7.82 9.92 -21.01
C PHE A 174 -6.60 10.53 -20.33
N TRP A 175 -5.38 10.08 -20.65
CA TRP A 175 -4.17 10.57 -19.98
C TRP A 175 -3.85 12.04 -20.28
N ASN A 176 -4.33 12.58 -21.40
CA ASN A 176 -4.22 14.00 -21.73
C ASN A 176 -5.39 14.85 -21.19
N SER A 177 -6.42 14.24 -20.60
CA SER A 177 -7.49 14.98 -19.92
C SER A 177 -7.00 15.61 -18.60
N PRO A 178 -7.66 16.66 -18.07
CA PRO A 178 -7.32 17.21 -16.75
C PRO A 178 -7.33 16.15 -15.64
N THR A 179 -8.32 15.25 -15.65
CA THR A 179 -8.45 14.15 -14.69
C THR A 179 -7.29 13.16 -14.80
N GLY A 180 -6.94 12.74 -16.03
CA GLY A 180 -5.82 11.81 -16.25
C GLY A 180 -4.47 12.40 -15.85
N GLN A 181 -4.22 13.68 -16.18
CA GLN A 181 -3.01 14.40 -15.77
C GLN A 181 -2.92 14.52 -14.25
N LYS A 182 -4.03 14.84 -13.57
CA LYS A 182 -4.09 14.88 -12.11
C LYS A 182 -3.82 13.51 -11.50
N MET A 183 -4.41 12.46 -12.04
CA MET A 183 -4.17 11.08 -11.59
C MET A 183 -2.70 10.68 -11.72
N HIS A 184 -2.04 11.07 -12.82
CA HIS A 184 -0.60 10.86 -12.97
C HIS A 184 0.21 11.63 -11.92
N ALA A 185 -0.11 12.91 -11.71
CA ALA A 185 0.59 13.77 -10.77
C ALA A 185 0.42 13.34 -9.30
N THR A 186 -0.71 12.72 -8.94
CA THR A 186 -1.00 12.27 -7.56
C THR A 186 -0.70 10.80 -7.31
N ALA A 187 -0.27 10.03 -8.32
CA ALA A 187 -0.10 8.58 -8.22
C ALA A 187 0.88 8.14 -7.13
N GLU A 188 1.99 8.88 -6.96
CA GLU A 188 2.97 8.61 -5.90
C GLU A 188 2.38 8.82 -4.51
N GLN A 189 1.69 9.96 -4.30
CA GLN A 189 1.09 10.26 -3.00
C GLN A 189 -0.03 9.29 -2.63
N ILE A 190 -0.87 8.90 -3.59
CA ILE A 190 -1.90 7.86 -3.39
C ILE A 190 -1.24 6.56 -2.95
N ARG A 191 -0.11 6.18 -3.57
CA ARG A 191 0.61 4.96 -3.20
C ARG A 191 1.20 5.04 -1.80
N GLU A 192 1.77 6.18 -1.42
CA GLU A 192 2.29 6.40 -0.06
C GLU A 192 1.19 6.31 0.99
N ASP A 193 0.06 6.99 0.77
CA ASP A 193 -1.07 6.98 1.70
C ASP A 193 -1.70 5.57 1.82
N MET A 194 -1.86 4.85 0.70
CA MET A 194 -2.28 3.45 0.72
C MET A 194 -1.30 2.58 1.51
N HIS A 195 0.01 2.73 1.26
CA HIS A 195 1.03 1.97 1.96
C HIS A 195 1.02 2.25 3.46
N ALA A 196 0.90 3.52 3.87
CA ALA A 196 0.80 3.91 5.27
C ALA A 196 -0.44 3.31 5.95
N HIS A 197 -1.60 3.34 5.28
CA HIS A 197 -2.80 2.69 5.80
C HIS A 197 -2.62 1.18 5.96
N PHE A 198 -2.05 0.51 4.96
CA PHE A 198 -1.79 -0.93 5.06
C PHE A 198 -0.80 -1.26 6.17
N ILE A 199 0.21 -0.41 6.41
CA ILE A 199 1.12 -0.55 7.55
C ILE A 199 0.33 -0.53 8.87
N GLU A 200 -0.52 0.47 9.07
CA GLU A 200 -1.33 0.61 10.28
C GLU A 200 -2.26 -0.59 10.47
N ARG A 201 -2.97 -0.98 9.41
CA ARG A 201 -3.96 -2.06 9.47
C ARG A 201 -3.32 -3.45 9.63
N SER A 202 -2.10 -3.63 9.11
CA SER A 202 -1.33 -4.88 9.27
C SER A 202 -0.65 -4.99 10.63
N GLU A 203 -0.56 -3.92 11.42
CA GLU A 203 0.21 -3.89 12.68
C GLU A 203 -0.18 -5.02 13.63
N ALA A 204 -1.48 -5.24 13.86
CA ALA A 204 -1.94 -6.31 14.74
C ALA A 204 -1.53 -7.71 14.25
N ALA A 205 -1.51 -7.93 12.92
CA ALA A 205 -1.06 -9.19 12.34
C ALA A 205 0.47 -9.34 12.47
N VAL A 206 1.23 -8.27 12.22
CA VAL A 206 2.69 -8.26 12.42
C VAL A 206 3.04 -8.60 13.87
N GLN A 207 2.38 -7.96 14.84
CA GLN A 207 2.60 -8.20 16.28
C GLN A 207 2.17 -9.60 16.73
N ALA A 208 1.16 -10.19 16.09
CA ALA A 208 0.75 -11.56 16.39
C ALA A 208 1.79 -12.57 15.90
N VAL A 209 2.28 -12.41 14.67
CA VAL A 209 3.31 -13.28 14.08
C VAL A 209 4.64 -13.10 14.81
N ALA A 210 5.03 -11.86 15.14
CA ALA A 210 6.26 -11.56 15.88
C ALA A 210 6.36 -12.34 17.20
N ARG A 211 5.28 -12.33 18.00
CA ARG A 211 5.21 -13.08 19.27
C ARG A 211 5.35 -14.58 19.08
N ASP A 212 4.74 -15.13 18.03
CA ASP A 212 4.87 -16.57 17.72
C ASP A 212 6.30 -16.93 17.30
N LEU A 213 6.95 -16.08 16.49
CA LEU A 213 8.36 -16.25 16.14
C LEU A 213 9.27 -16.15 17.36
N ALA A 214 9.02 -15.20 18.27
CA ALA A 214 9.77 -15.05 19.50
C ALA A 214 9.66 -16.33 20.36
N ALA A 215 8.45 -16.84 20.58
CA ALA A 215 8.23 -18.09 21.31
C ALA A 215 8.92 -19.31 20.66
N LYS A 216 8.87 -19.40 19.32
CA LYS A 216 9.60 -20.44 18.56
C LYS A 216 11.11 -20.31 18.73
N ALA A 217 11.65 -19.10 18.67
CA ALA A 217 13.06 -18.82 18.84
C ALA A 217 13.56 -19.21 20.24
N GLU A 218 12.80 -18.90 21.29
CA GLU A 218 13.09 -19.32 22.66
C GLU A 218 13.07 -20.84 22.80
N ALA A 219 12.03 -21.51 22.30
CA ALA A 219 11.90 -22.95 22.35
C ALA A 219 13.09 -23.67 21.68
N GLN A 220 13.52 -23.17 20.52
CA GLN A 220 14.70 -23.71 19.81
C GLN A 220 16.02 -23.43 20.56
N ALA A 221 16.13 -22.29 21.24
CA ALA A 221 17.29 -21.97 22.06
C ALA A 221 17.38 -22.89 23.29
N SER A 222 16.27 -23.11 23.99
CA SER A 222 16.20 -24.01 25.15
C SER A 222 16.44 -25.47 24.78
N ALA A 223 15.93 -25.93 23.64
CA ALA A 223 16.20 -27.29 23.17
C ALA A 223 17.68 -27.53 22.86
N ALA A 224 18.38 -26.52 22.33
CA ALA A 224 19.80 -26.60 22.03
C ALA A 224 20.69 -26.60 23.29
N SER A 225 20.27 -25.95 24.38
CA SER A 225 21.03 -25.95 25.64
C SER A 225 20.84 -27.23 26.46
N ALA A 226 19.69 -27.90 26.35
CA ALA A 226 19.42 -29.16 27.05
C ALA A 226 20.11 -30.40 26.43
N GLY A 227 20.58 -30.29 25.18
CA GLY A 227 21.26 -31.37 24.46
C GLY A 227 22.79 -31.39 24.61
N ASN A 228 23.38 -30.42 25.32
CA ASN A 228 24.81 -30.31 25.61
C ASN A 228 25.09 -30.61 27.08
#